data_AF-A0A2J7RFE0-F1
#
_entry.id   AF-A0A2J7RFE0-F1
#
_cell.length_a   1.000
_cell.length_b   1.000
_cell.length_c   1.000
_cell.angle_alpha   90.00
_cell.angle_beta   90.00
_cell.angle_gamma   90.00
#
_symmetry.space_group_name_H-M   'P 1'
#
loop_
_entity.id
_entity.type
_entity.pdbx_description
1 polymer ?
#
loop_
_entity_poly.entity_id
_entity_poly.type
_entity_poly.pdbx_seq_one_letter_code
_entity_poly.pdbx_strand_id
1 'polypeptide(L)'
;MMGEAMHLWFPQGVHYGNTVAPIIPGGYATVGAAAFSGAVTHTISVSVIVFEMTGQITHIIPIMIAVLISNAIAALLQPSLYDSIILIKKLPYLPDLLPSSSKMYSVYVEDFMVRDVKYIWHGMSYGKLKEVLKENRNLRGFPLVDNPGQYSLYRGHILVPGRIHC
;
A
#
# COMPACT_ATOMS: atom_id res chain seq x y z
N MET A 1 -8.55 31.76 2.21
CA MET A 1 -7.78 32.61 3.15
C MET A 1 -6.35 32.90 2.67
N MET A 2 -5.46 31.94 2.45
CA MET A 2 -4.08 32.28 2.01
C MET A 2 -4.01 33.00 0.64
N GLY A 3 -4.84 32.60 -0.34
CA GLY A 3 -4.90 33.28 -1.64
C GLY A 3 -5.43 34.72 -1.58
N GLU A 4 -6.39 35.00 -0.70
CA GLU A 4 -6.90 36.37 -0.46
C GLU A 4 -5.90 37.22 0.33
N ALA A 5 -5.23 36.62 1.32
CA ALA A 5 -4.16 37.30 2.06
C ALA A 5 -3.00 37.69 1.12
N MET A 6 -2.63 36.82 0.18
CA MET A 6 -1.61 37.11 -0.84
C MET A 6 -2.02 38.25 -1.78
N HIS A 7 -3.31 38.31 -2.16
CA HIS A 7 -3.86 39.39 -2.97
C HIS A 7 -3.84 40.74 -2.24
N LEU A 8 -4.15 40.76 -0.93
CA LEU A 8 -4.10 41.96 -0.11
C LEU A 8 -2.67 42.45 0.17
N TRP A 9 -1.69 41.54 0.26
CA TRP A 9 -0.28 41.89 0.48
C TRP A 9 0.42 42.43 -0.77
N PHE A 10 0.01 42.00 -1.97
CA PHE A 10 0.56 42.47 -3.25
C PHE A 10 -0.53 43.12 -4.12
N PRO A 11 -1.01 44.32 -3.73
CA PRO A 11 -2.10 45.00 -4.43
C PRO A 11 -1.73 45.47 -5.84
N GLN A 12 -0.43 45.61 -6.16
CA GLN A 12 0.05 46.00 -7.49
C GLN A 12 0.30 44.82 -8.44
N GLY A 13 -0.01 43.58 -8.02
CA GLY A 13 0.27 42.37 -8.80
C GLY A 13 1.76 42.03 -8.81
N VAL A 14 2.11 40.81 -9.22
CA VAL A 14 3.52 40.43 -9.38
C VAL A 14 4.01 40.98 -10.71
N HIS A 15 5.02 41.83 -10.67
CA HIS A 15 5.72 42.31 -11.85
C HIS A 15 6.58 41.17 -12.42
N TYR A 16 6.13 40.56 -13.52
CA TYR A 16 6.94 39.62 -14.29
C TYR A 16 7.44 40.35 -15.54
N GLY A 17 8.60 41.02 -15.40
CA GLY A 17 9.15 41.88 -16.44
C GLY A 17 8.25 43.09 -16.74
N ASN A 18 7.86 43.26 -18.01
CA ASN A 18 7.03 44.38 -18.49
C ASN A 18 5.51 44.15 -18.37
N THR A 19 5.08 43.04 -17.76
CA THR A 19 3.68 42.63 -17.66
C THR A 19 3.28 42.45 -16.20
N VAL A 20 2.18 43.09 -15.80
CA VAL A 20 1.58 42.95 -14.47
C VAL A 20 0.67 41.73 -14.48
N ALA A 21 1.05 40.65 -13.79
CA ALA A 21 0.24 39.46 -13.69
C ALA A 21 -0.69 39.56 -12.45
N PRO A 22 -2.03 39.61 -12.62
CA PRO A 22 -2.95 39.62 -11.49
C PRO A 22 -2.94 38.26 -10.77
N ILE A 23 -2.84 38.28 -9.45
CA ILE A 23 -2.88 37.09 -8.60
C ILE A 23 -4.32 36.57 -8.56
N ILE A 24 -4.57 35.36 -9.08
CA ILE A 24 -5.89 34.72 -9.05
C ILE A 24 -6.00 33.88 -7.76
N PRO A 25 -6.77 34.30 -6.73
CA PRO A 25 -6.82 33.62 -5.45
C PRO A 25 -7.38 32.18 -5.56
N GLY A 26 -8.18 31.89 -6.57
CA GLY A 26 -8.73 30.55 -6.85
C GLY A 26 -7.67 29.50 -7.18
N GLY A 27 -6.60 29.87 -7.90
CA GLY A 27 -5.49 28.96 -8.22
C GLY A 27 -4.71 28.55 -6.96
N TYR A 28 -4.49 29.49 -6.04
CA TYR A 28 -3.83 29.19 -4.77
C TYR A 28 -4.71 28.36 -3.83
N ALA A 29 -6.02 28.61 -3.82
CA ALA A 29 -6.95 27.82 -3.02
C ALA A 29 -7.01 26.34 -3.47
N THR A 30 -7.03 26.10 -4.79
CA THR A 30 -7.04 24.75 -5.36
C THR A 30 -5.74 24.00 -5.10
N VAL A 31 -4.57 24.64 -5.25
CA VAL A 31 -3.26 24.06 -4.90
C VAL A 31 -3.22 23.64 -3.42
N GLY A 32 -3.69 24.50 -2.52
CA GLY A 32 -3.73 24.20 -1.08
C GLY A 32 -4.65 23.03 -0.74
N ALA A 33 -5.83 22.97 -1.35
CA ALA A 33 -6.77 21.85 -1.19
C ALA A 33 -6.16 20.53 -1.69
N ALA A 34 -5.53 20.55 -2.88
CA ALA A 34 -4.86 19.38 -3.44
C ALA A 34 -3.71 18.89 -2.56
N ALA A 35 -2.87 19.81 -2.07
CA ALA A 35 -1.73 19.49 -1.21
C ALA A 35 -2.15 18.89 0.13
N PHE A 36 -3.24 19.37 0.72
CA PHE A 36 -3.79 18.81 1.96
C PHE A 36 -4.35 17.40 1.72
N SER A 37 -5.20 17.22 0.70
CA SER A 37 -5.78 15.91 0.38
C SER A 37 -4.72 14.87 -0.01
N GLY A 38 -3.68 15.28 -0.76
CA GLY A 38 -2.56 14.41 -1.10
C GLY A 38 -1.69 14.04 0.11
N ALA A 39 -1.49 14.95 1.06
CA ALA A 39 -0.77 14.68 2.30
C ALA A 39 -1.51 13.73 3.26
N VAL A 40 -2.84 13.83 3.36
CA VAL A 40 -3.61 12.95 4.24
C VAL A 40 -3.64 11.51 3.70
N THR A 41 -3.72 11.37 2.38
CA THR A 41 -3.84 10.06 1.71
C THR A 41 -2.50 9.43 1.34
N HIS A 42 -1.40 10.20 1.39
CA HIS A 42 -0.09 9.85 0.82
C HIS A 42 -0.14 9.47 -0.68
N THR A 43 -0.98 10.16 -1.47
CA THR A 43 -1.13 9.87 -2.89
C THR A 43 -0.80 11.07 -3.79
N ILE A 44 -0.12 10.80 -4.90
CA ILE A 44 0.23 11.79 -5.93
C ILE A 44 -0.92 11.94 -6.96
N SER A 45 -1.82 10.96 -7.04
CA SER A 45 -2.95 10.95 -7.97
C SER A 45 -3.93 12.11 -7.73
N VAL A 46 -4.02 12.65 -6.51
CA VAL A 46 -4.85 13.82 -6.19
C VAL A 46 -4.47 15.04 -7.04
N SER A 47 -3.18 15.26 -7.32
CA SER A 47 -2.73 16.33 -8.22
C SER A 47 -3.24 16.15 -9.64
N VAL A 48 -3.27 14.91 -10.12
CA VAL A 48 -3.74 14.56 -11.46
C VAL A 48 -5.25 14.78 -11.56
N ILE A 49 -6.02 14.38 -10.55
CA ILE A 49 -7.47 14.62 -10.49
C ILE A 49 -7.77 16.12 -10.53
N VAL A 50 -7.06 16.93 -9.74
CA VAL A 50 -7.25 18.39 -9.71
C VAL A 50 -6.84 19.03 -11.04
N PHE A 51 -5.76 18.54 -11.66
CA PHE A 51 -5.36 18.96 -12.99
C PHE A 51 -6.47 18.69 -14.03
N GLU A 52 -6.99 17.47 -14.09
CA GLU A 52 -8.08 17.08 -14.99
C GLU A 52 -9.33 17.97 -14.79
N MET A 53 -9.67 18.27 -13.53
CA MET A 53 -10.81 19.15 -13.23
C MET A 53 -10.59 20.62 -13.64
N THR A 54 -9.35 21.09 -13.68
CA THR A 54 -9.03 22.50 -13.99
C THR A 54 -8.84 22.75 -15.49
N GLY A 55 -8.49 21.72 -16.27
CA GLY A 55 -8.42 21.78 -17.75
C GLY A 55 -7.33 22.69 -18.31
N GLN A 56 -6.40 23.20 -17.49
CA GLN A 56 -5.29 24.07 -17.90
C GLN A 56 -3.93 23.43 -17.56
N ILE A 57 -3.13 23.14 -18.59
CA ILE A 57 -1.84 22.43 -18.48
C ILE A 57 -0.74 23.29 -17.85
N THR A 58 -0.83 24.61 -17.94
CA THR A 58 0.21 25.53 -17.46
C THR A 58 0.40 25.53 -15.94
N HIS A 59 -0.60 25.11 -15.17
CA HIS A 59 -0.55 25.10 -13.71
C HIS A 59 -0.20 23.72 -13.11
N ILE A 60 0.08 22.69 -13.95
CA ILE A 60 0.28 21.32 -13.47
C ILE A 60 1.57 21.16 -12.64
N ILE A 61 2.67 21.78 -13.08
CA ILE A 61 3.99 21.67 -12.45
C ILE A 61 3.97 22.19 -11.00
N PRO A 62 3.49 23.42 -10.70
CA PRO A 62 3.48 23.92 -9.33
C PRO A 62 2.55 23.12 -8.40
N ILE A 63 1.41 22.63 -8.91
CA ILE A 63 0.49 21.78 -8.13
C ILE A 63 1.21 20.48 -7.74
N MET A 64 1.86 19.82 -8.71
CA MET A 64 2.54 18.55 -8.47
C MET A 64 3.69 18.69 -7.46
N ILE A 65 4.50 19.76 -7.57
CA ILE A 65 5.58 20.04 -6.61
C ILE A 65 5.00 20.27 -5.21
N ALA A 66 3.93 21.06 -5.08
CA ALA A 66 3.29 21.33 -3.79
C ALA A 66 2.77 20.04 -3.13
N VAL A 67 2.11 19.16 -3.89
CA VAL A 67 1.61 17.88 -3.38
C VAL A 67 2.75 16.93 -3.01
N LEU A 68 3.82 16.87 -3.80
CA LEU A 68 4.99 16.04 -3.49
C LEU A 68 5.66 16.45 -2.18
N ILE A 69 5.87 17.76 -1.97
CA ILE A 69 6.46 18.28 -0.72
C ILE A 69 5.54 17.97 0.45
N SER A 70 4.23 18.23 0.30
CA SER A 70 3.22 17.95 1.32
C SER A 70 3.19 16.47 1.71
N ASN A 71 3.24 15.58 0.71
CA ASN A 71 3.29 14.13 0.91
C ASN A 71 4.58 13.69 1.62
N ALA A 72 5.74 14.21 1.20
CA ALA A 72 7.02 13.89 1.83
C ALA A 72 7.03 14.29 3.31
N ILE A 73 6.51 15.48 3.65
CA ILE A 73 6.38 15.95 5.03
C ILE A 73 5.42 15.05 5.81
N ALA A 74 4.26 14.73 5.24
CA ALA A 74 3.27 13.86 5.87
C ALA A 74 3.83 12.46 6.14
N ALA A 75 4.60 11.90 5.22
CA ALA A 75 5.24 10.59 5.36
C ALA A 75 6.28 10.54 6.49
N LEU A 76 6.92 11.67 6.81
CA LEU A 76 7.85 11.76 7.94
C LEU A 76 7.14 11.86 9.30
N LEU A 77 5.95 12.45 9.34
CA LEU A 77 5.23 12.72 10.58
C LEU A 77 4.36 11.56 11.04
N GLN A 78 3.57 10.97 10.13
CA GLN A 78 2.53 10.01 10.48
C GLN A 78 2.29 8.98 9.36
N PRO A 79 1.82 7.76 9.70
CA PRO A 79 1.35 6.81 8.70
C PRO A 79 0.13 7.37 7.96
N SER A 80 -0.11 6.88 6.74
CA SER A 80 -1.24 7.33 5.94
C SER A 80 -2.57 7.16 6.69
N LEU A 81 -3.59 7.95 6.33
CA LEU A 81 -4.92 7.82 6.93
C LEU A 81 -5.47 6.40 6.75
N TYR A 82 -5.17 5.74 5.62
CA TYR A 82 -5.62 4.38 5.35
C TYR A 82 -4.98 3.35 6.28
N ASP A 83 -3.67 3.42 6.47
CA ASP A 83 -2.94 2.55 7.41
C ASP A 83 -3.45 2.75 8.84
N SER A 84 -3.71 4.00 9.20
CA SER A 84 -4.26 4.36 10.51
C SER A 84 -5.63 3.71 10.75
N ILE A 85 -6.53 3.74 9.74
CA ILE A 85 -7.85 3.10 9.84
C ILE A 85 -7.71 1.57 9.94
N ILE A 86 -6.84 0.96 9.16
CA ILE A 86 -6.60 -0.50 9.17
C ILE A 86 -6.12 -0.93 10.55
N LEU A 87 -5.19 -0.19 11.15
CA LEU A 87 -4.67 -0.44 12.49
C LEU A 87 -5.75 -0.32 13.57
N ILE A 88 -6.59 0.72 13.49
CA ILE A 88 -7.71 0.93 14.42
C ILE A 88 -8.73 -0.20 14.31
N LYS A 89 -9.04 -0.65 13.08
CA LYS A 89 -9.99 -1.73 12.83
C LYS A 89 -9.43 -3.13 13.11
N LYS A 90 -8.15 -3.26 13.47
CA LYS A 90 -7.46 -4.55 13.72
C LYS A 90 -7.70 -5.57 12.61
N LEU A 91 -7.74 -5.11 11.36
CA LEU A 91 -7.86 -6.02 10.24
C LEU A 91 -6.54 -6.77 10.06
N PRO A 92 -6.55 -8.08 9.79
CA PRO A 92 -5.34 -8.81 9.43
C PRO A 92 -4.86 -8.32 8.06
N TYR A 93 -4.07 -7.25 8.08
CA TYR A 93 -3.36 -6.73 6.91
C TYR A 93 -1.93 -7.25 6.97
N LEU A 94 -1.46 -7.82 5.86
CA LEU A 94 -0.06 -8.18 5.73
C LEU A 94 0.67 -6.89 5.35
N PRO A 95 1.40 -6.22 6.27
CA PRO A 95 2.17 -5.05 5.87
C PRO A 95 3.14 -5.49 4.77
N ASP A 96 3.32 -4.64 3.77
CA ASP A 96 4.36 -4.91 2.77
C ASP A 96 5.66 -5.11 3.52
N LEU A 97 6.28 -6.27 3.29
CA LEU A 97 7.58 -6.62 3.83
C LEU A 97 8.64 -5.73 3.15
N LEU A 98 8.62 -4.43 3.43
CA LEU A 98 9.69 -3.54 3.02
C LEU A 98 10.95 -3.93 3.81
N PRO A 99 12.07 -4.21 3.13
CA PRO A 99 13.33 -4.60 3.77
C PRO A 99 14.02 -3.46 4.57
N SER A 100 13.29 -2.40 4.92
CA SER A 100 13.82 -1.22 5.62
C SER A 100 14.09 -1.44 7.12
N SER A 101 13.69 -2.59 7.66
CA SER A 101 14.05 -3.00 9.02
C SER A 101 15.15 -4.05 8.93
N SER A 102 16.37 -3.69 9.30
CA SER A 102 17.54 -4.60 9.39
C SER A 102 17.28 -5.89 10.19
N LYS A 103 16.20 -5.94 11.01
CA LYS A 103 15.74 -7.12 11.73
C LYS A 103 14.94 -8.14 10.91
N MET A 104 14.46 -7.79 9.71
CA MET A 104 13.60 -8.68 8.92
C MET A 104 14.39 -9.65 8.02
N TYR A 105 15.70 -9.44 7.85
CA TYR A 105 16.57 -10.33 7.07
C TYR A 105 16.86 -11.69 7.73
N SER A 106 16.43 -11.90 8.98
CA SER A 106 16.66 -13.15 9.72
C SER A 106 15.36 -13.89 10.06
N VAL A 107 14.29 -13.63 9.31
CA VAL A 107 13.03 -14.35 9.47
C VAL A 107 12.98 -15.47 8.44
N TYR A 108 12.99 -16.71 8.90
CA TYR A 108 12.87 -17.88 8.03
C TYR A 108 11.42 -18.38 8.02
N VAL A 109 10.98 -18.91 6.89
CA VAL A 109 9.63 -19.49 6.76
C VAL A 109 9.42 -20.63 7.76
N GLU A 110 10.49 -21.29 8.19
CA GLU A 110 10.49 -22.34 9.22
C GLU A 110 10.01 -21.88 10.61
N ASP A 111 10.13 -20.58 10.91
CA ASP A 111 9.71 -19.99 12.19
C ASP A 111 8.19 -19.76 12.25
N PHE A 112 7.55 -19.58 11.09
CA PHE A 112 6.12 -19.31 10.97
C PHE A 112 5.31 -20.47 10.41
N MET A 113 5.95 -21.46 9.75
CA MET A 113 5.21 -22.58 9.17
C MET A 113 4.66 -23.52 10.24
N VAL A 114 3.38 -23.87 10.11
CA VAL A 114 2.77 -24.93 10.89
C VAL A 114 3.30 -26.27 10.39
N ARG A 115 4.02 -27.02 11.24
CA ARG A 115 4.64 -28.31 10.86
C ARG A 115 3.67 -29.49 10.91
N ASP A 116 2.60 -29.41 11.72
CA ASP A 116 1.55 -30.44 11.77
C ASP A 116 0.45 -30.14 10.75
N VAL A 117 0.72 -30.46 9.48
CA VAL A 117 -0.28 -30.35 8.40
C VAL A 117 -0.78 -31.76 8.06
N LYS A 118 -2.11 -31.94 8.04
CA LYS A 118 -2.71 -33.20 7.58
C LYS A 118 -2.63 -33.26 6.06
N TYR A 119 -2.14 -34.36 5.51
CA TYR A 119 -1.94 -34.57 4.09
C TYR A 119 -2.73 -35.78 3.58
N ILE A 120 -3.00 -35.79 2.27
CA ILE A 120 -3.67 -36.89 1.56
C ILE A 120 -2.67 -37.48 0.58
N TRP A 121 -2.60 -38.81 0.43
CA TRP A 121 -1.70 -39.45 -0.55
C TRP A 121 -2.44 -40.28 -1.60
N HIS A 122 -1.79 -40.49 -2.75
CA HIS A 122 -2.38 -41.12 -3.94
C HIS A 122 -2.81 -42.60 -3.76
N GLY A 123 -2.43 -43.23 -2.64
CA GLY A 123 -2.75 -44.62 -2.30
C GLY A 123 -3.66 -44.79 -1.08
N MET A 124 -4.33 -43.73 -0.63
CA MET A 124 -5.21 -43.78 0.55
C MET A 124 -6.53 -44.50 0.24
N SER A 125 -6.96 -45.43 1.12
CA SER A 125 -8.30 -46.02 1.03
C SER A 125 -9.39 -44.96 1.23
N TYR A 126 -10.46 -45.03 0.43
CA TYR A 126 -11.57 -44.08 0.46
C TYR A 126 -12.20 -43.92 1.87
N GLY A 127 -12.24 -44.99 2.66
CA GLY A 127 -12.73 -44.93 4.04
C GLY A 127 -11.90 -43.98 4.91
N LYS A 128 -10.58 -44.06 4.80
CA LYS A 128 -9.63 -43.22 5.55
C LYS A 128 -9.62 -41.78 5.04
N LEU A 129 -9.82 -41.58 3.74
CA LEU A 129 -10.01 -40.24 3.15
C LEU A 129 -11.24 -39.55 3.72
N LYS A 130 -12.36 -40.28 3.77
CA LYS A 130 -13.62 -39.78 4.31
C LYS A 130 -13.53 -39.46 5.80
N GLU A 131 -12.78 -40.26 6.56
CA GLU A 131 -12.51 -40.02 7.98
C GLU A 131 -11.71 -38.74 8.19
N VAL A 132 -10.57 -38.58 7.49
CA VAL A 132 -9.72 -37.37 7.56
C VAL A 132 -10.52 -36.10 7.19
N LEU A 133 -11.36 -36.18 6.17
CA LEU A 133 -12.21 -35.06 5.75
C LEU A 133 -13.31 -34.73 6.76
N LYS A 134 -13.85 -35.75 7.44
CA LYS A 134 -14.90 -35.58 8.46
C LYS A 134 -14.35 -35.02 9.77
N GLU A 135 -13.16 -35.45 10.17
CA GLU A 135 -12.46 -34.96 11.36
C GLU A 135 -12.00 -33.50 11.19
N ASN A 136 -11.62 -33.10 9.97
CA ASN A 136 -10.98 -31.79 9.72
C ASN A 136 -11.86 -30.84 8.89
N ARG A 137 -13.11 -30.64 9.30
CA ARG A 137 -14.08 -29.76 8.59
C ARG A 137 -13.68 -28.28 8.50
N ASN A 138 -12.76 -27.82 9.35
CA ASN A 138 -12.32 -26.42 9.38
C ASN A 138 -11.23 -26.10 8.35
N LEU A 139 -10.60 -27.12 7.77
CA LEU A 139 -9.55 -26.95 6.76
C LEU A 139 -10.19 -26.80 5.38
N ARG A 140 -9.85 -25.72 4.67
CA ARG A 140 -10.35 -25.44 3.32
C ARG A 140 -9.56 -26.15 2.21
N GLY A 141 -8.41 -26.71 2.52
CA GLY A 141 -7.56 -27.41 1.56
C GLY A 141 -6.59 -28.35 2.26
N PHE A 142 -6.25 -29.44 1.57
CA PHE A 142 -5.31 -30.45 2.03
C PHE A 142 -4.20 -30.62 1.00
N PRO A 143 -2.91 -30.58 1.40
CA PRO A 143 -1.81 -30.90 0.51
C PRO A 143 -1.86 -32.37 0.08
N LEU A 144 -1.60 -32.62 -1.20
CA LEU A 144 -1.51 -33.96 -1.79
C LEU A 144 -0.04 -34.40 -1.85
N VAL A 145 0.32 -35.49 -1.20
CA VAL A 145 1.70 -36.00 -1.10
C VAL A 145 1.82 -37.36 -1.78
N ASP A 146 2.97 -37.64 -2.40
CA ASP A 146 3.13 -38.85 -3.22
C ASP A 146 3.44 -40.06 -2.35
N ASN A 147 4.25 -39.87 -1.30
CA ASN A 147 4.78 -40.93 -0.46
C ASN A 147 4.80 -40.54 1.03
N PRO A 148 4.22 -41.32 1.96
CA PRO A 148 4.14 -40.97 3.40
C PRO A 148 5.48 -40.94 4.18
N GLY A 149 6.63 -40.95 3.50
CA GLY A 149 7.97 -40.76 4.09
C GLY A 149 8.85 -39.77 3.32
N GLN A 150 8.37 -39.22 2.21
CA GLN A 150 9.10 -38.27 1.38
C GLN A 150 8.13 -37.13 1.05
N TYR A 151 8.38 -35.95 1.60
CA TYR A 151 7.55 -34.75 1.43
C TYR A 151 7.65 -34.16 0.01
N SER A 152 7.55 -35.01 -1.02
CA SER A 152 7.47 -34.60 -2.42
C SER A 152 6.00 -34.51 -2.82
N LEU A 153 5.58 -33.29 -3.17
CA LEU A 153 4.21 -32.96 -3.56
C LEU A 153 4.00 -33.21 -5.07
N TYR A 154 2.94 -33.91 -5.45
CA TYR A 154 2.56 -34.13 -6.85
C TYR A 154 2.21 -32.78 -7.51
N ARG A 155 3.04 -32.31 -8.45
CA ARG A 155 2.81 -31.16 -9.34
C ARG A 155 2.33 -29.86 -8.64
N GLY A 156 3.28 -29.10 -8.10
CA GLY A 156 3.09 -27.68 -7.80
C GLY A 156 3.52 -27.31 -6.38
N HIS A 157 4.71 -26.73 -6.28
CA HIS A 157 5.39 -26.25 -5.07
C HIS A 157 4.50 -25.92 -3.85
N ILE A 158 4.76 -26.59 -2.72
CA ILE A 158 4.83 -25.98 -1.39
C ILE A 158 5.88 -26.72 -0.53
N LEU A 159 6.94 -25.97 -0.23
CA LEU A 159 7.78 -25.97 0.97
C LEU A 159 8.22 -27.33 1.54
N VAL A 160 9.34 -27.82 1.01
CA VAL A 160 10.36 -28.45 1.84
C VAL A 160 10.88 -27.37 2.82
N PRO A 161 11.16 -27.67 4.10
CA PRO A 161 11.96 -26.79 4.96
C PRO A 161 13.35 -26.65 4.33
N GLY A 162 13.50 -25.63 3.52
CA GLY A 162 14.65 -25.41 2.67
C GLY A 162 14.72 -23.92 2.34
N ARG A 163 15.89 -23.34 2.59
CA ARG A 163 16.22 -21.91 2.45
C ARG A 163 15.58 -21.30 1.20
N ILE A 164 14.49 -20.57 1.39
CA ILE A 164 14.00 -19.62 0.42
C ILE A 164 14.73 -18.32 0.76
N HIS A 165 15.73 -17.99 -0.05
CA HIS A 165 16.28 -16.65 -0.06
C HIS A 165 15.22 -15.74 -0.70
N CYS A 166 14.70 -14.80 0.08
CA CYS A 166 13.93 -13.67 -0.43
C CYS A 166 14.80 -12.81 -1.34
#